data_AF-M3GE20-F1
#
_entry.id   AF-M3GE20-F1
#
_cell.length_a   1.000
_cell.length_b   1.000
_cell.length_c   1.000
_cell.angle_alpha   90.00
_cell.angle_beta   90.00
_cell.angle_gamma   90.00
#
_symmetry.space_group_name_H-M   'P 1'
#
loop_
_entity.id
_entity.type
_entity.pdbx_description
1 polymer ?
#
loop_
_entity_poly.entity_id
_entity_poly.type
_entity_poly.pdbx_seq_one_letter_code
_entity_poly.pdbx_strand_id
1 'polypeptide(L)'
;MAEVAILKIDGKEYELPIVIGTEKEKAIDISKLRQQTGYVTLDNGYLNTGACTSAVTFLDGELGILRYRGIPIEQLAENSTFTEVAYLLIYGKIPSDSELKKWNDELTMHTLIHEDLKRLYNGFPKDGHPMAIMSSMIGSLSTYYQDSYDPENAEHRHISMIRLLAKFPTIAAFAYKKSIGQPTIHPLNSLDYCANFMNMMFSVPSEDYKIDPEIVKALNLLLILHADHEQNCSTSTVRLVGSSLANLYGAISAGICALWGPRHGGANQEVLEMLQEIQASGLPVKKS
;
A
#
# COMPACT_ATOMS: atom_id res chain seq x y z
N MET A 1 -13.13 -18.93 32.23
CA MET A 1 -12.41 -20.03 31.55
C MET A 1 -12.07 -19.54 30.16
N ALA A 2 -10.92 -19.93 29.59
CA ALA A 2 -10.64 -19.62 28.19
C ALA A 2 -11.68 -20.34 27.31
N GLU A 3 -12.23 -19.65 26.31
CA GLU A 3 -13.10 -20.27 25.32
C GLU A 3 -12.26 -21.24 24.46
N VAL A 4 -12.78 -22.45 24.23
CA VAL A 4 -12.12 -23.48 23.42
C VAL A 4 -13.10 -24.08 22.43
N ALA A 5 -12.61 -24.43 21.25
CA ALA A 5 -13.30 -25.27 20.27
C ALA A 5 -12.83 -26.73 20.41
N ILE A 6 -13.72 -27.68 20.19
CA ILE A 6 -13.39 -29.11 20.23
C ILE A 6 -13.32 -29.67 18.82
N LEU A 7 -12.15 -30.17 18.43
CA LEU A 7 -11.93 -30.90 17.19
C LEU A 7 -11.86 -32.40 17.49
N LYS A 8 -12.66 -33.21 16.80
CA LYS A 8 -12.66 -34.68 16.94
C LYS A 8 -12.05 -35.34 15.71
N ILE A 9 -11.00 -36.12 15.89
CA ILE A 9 -10.32 -36.89 14.83
C ILE A 9 -10.11 -38.31 15.36
N ASP A 10 -10.56 -39.32 14.60
CA ASP A 10 -10.39 -40.74 14.94
C ASP A 10 -10.84 -41.10 16.36
N GLY A 11 -11.91 -40.45 16.84
CA GLY A 11 -12.45 -40.66 18.19
C GLY A 11 -11.69 -39.96 19.33
N LYS A 12 -10.61 -39.24 19.03
CA LYS A 12 -9.86 -38.41 19.98
C LYS A 12 -10.30 -36.95 19.90
N GLU A 13 -10.46 -36.31 21.06
CA GLU A 13 -10.81 -34.91 21.17
C GLU A 13 -9.55 -34.05 21.36
N TYR A 14 -9.53 -32.90 20.70
CA TYR A 14 -8.48 -31.90 20.77
C TYR A 14 -9.12 -30.55 21.10
N GLU A 15 -8.64 -29.93 22.17
CA GLU A 15 -9.04 -28.57 22.55
C GLU A 15 -8.19 -27.56 21.79
N LEU A 16 -8.85 -26.71 21.02
CA LEU A 16 -8.23 -25.61 20.27
C LEU A 16 -8.62 -24.28 20.93
N PRO A 17 -7.66 -23.45 21.37
CA PRO A 17 -7.96 -22.17 21.99
C PRO A 17 -8.74 -21.25 21.04
N ILE A 18 -9.67 -20.46 21.59
CA ILE A 18 -10.32 -19.38 20.86
C ILE A 18 -9.64 -18.06 21.21
N VAL A 19 -9.21 -17.34 20.18
CA VAL A 19 -8.69 -15.96 20.28
C VAL A 19 -9.83 -15.01 19.91
N ILE A 20 -10.05 -14.00 20.74
CA ILE A 20 -11.11 -13.00 20.53
C ILE A 20 -10.46 -11.65 20.23
N GLY A 21 -10.82 -11.07 19.08
CA GLY A 21 -10.38 -9.76 18.63
C GLY A 21 -11.08 -8.62 19.38
N THR A 22 -10.58 -7.39 19.19
CA THR A 22 -11.17 -6.19 19.81
C THR A 22 -12.56 -5.86 19.27
N GLU A 23 -12.88 -6.28 18.04
CA GLU A 23 -14.19 -6.13 17.41
C GLU A 23 -15.04 -7.41 17.59
N LYS A 24 -14.64 -8.28 18.55
CA LYS A 24 -15.31 -9.54 18.93
C LYS A 24 -15.27 -10.63 17.86
N GLU A 25 -14.40 -10.52 16.86
CA GLU A 25 -14.16 -11.62 15.93
C GLU A 25 -13.52 -12.79 16.69
N LYS A 26 -13.85 -14.02 16.29
CA LYS A 26 -13.33 -15.24 16.91
C LYS A 26 -12.44 -15.99 15.93
N ALA A 27 -11.22 -16.30 16.34
CA ALA A 27 -10.31 -17.17 15.61
C ALA A 27 -10.04 -18.45 16.41
N ILE A 28 -9.95 -19.58 15.72
CA ILE A 28 -9.54 -20.85 16.33
C ILE A 28 -8.03 -20.99 16.14
N ASP A 29 -7.28 -21.06 17.24
CA ASP A 29 -5.84 -21.24 17.20
C ASP A 29 -5.48 -22.68 16.82
N ILE A 30 -5.01 -22.85 15.59
CA ILE A 30 -4.56 -24.13 15.02
C ILE A 30 -3.04 -24.27 14.99
N SER A 31 -2.28 -23.41 15.69
CA SER A 31 -0.80 -23.40 15.66
C SER A 31 -0.17 -24.75 16.06
N LYS A 32 -0.83 -25.52 16.92
CA LYS A 32 -0.38 -26.85 17.38
C LYS A 32 -1.05 -28.02 16.66
N LEU A 33 -1.97 -27.75 15.71
CA LEU A 33 -2.81 -28.76 15.07
C LEU A 33 -1.98 -29.91 14.49
N ARG A 34 -0.99 -29.59 13.64
CA ARG A 34 -0.16 -30.60 12.97
C ARG A 34 0.67 -31.40 13.95
N GLN A 35 1.22 -30.75 14.99
CA GLN A 35 2.01 -31.43 16.01
C GLN A 35 1.17 -32.41 16.84
N GLN A 36 -0.09 -32.07 17.12
CA GLN A 36 -0.98 -32.87 17.98
C GLN A 36 -1.73 -33.98 17.23
N THR A 37 -2.06 -33.74 15.96
CA THR A 37 -2.96 -34.60 15.17
C THR A 37 -2.27 -35.27 13.98
N GLY A 38 -1.20 -34.67 13.44
CA GLY A 38 -0.62 -35.04 12.15
C GLY A 38 -1.31 -34.42 10.93
N TYR A 39 -2.47 -33.78 11.11
CA TYR A 39 -3.27 -33.17 10.03
C TYR A 39 -2.86 -31.72 9.76
N VAL A 40 -3.22 -31.24 8.57
CA VAL A 40 -3.19 -29.81 8.19
C VAL A 40 -4.58 -29.38 7.78
N THR A 41 -4.87 -28.08 7.85
CA THR A 41 -6.06 -27.52 7.24
C THR A 41 -5.84 -27.37 5.73
N LEU A 42 -6.92 -27.45 4.96
CA LEU A 42 -6.93 -27.15 3.54
C LEU A 42 -7.91 -25.99 3.32
N ASP A 43 -7.36 -24.81 3.04
CA ASP A 43 -8.12 -23.57 2.83
C ASP A 43 -7.55 -22.83 1.61
N ASN A 44 -8.02 -23.22 0.43
CA ASN A 44 -7.53 -22.64 -0.83
C ASN A 44 -7.91 -21.16 -0.89
N GLY A 45 -6.88 -20.30 -1.00
CA GLY A 45 -7.07 -18.85 -1.02
C GLY A 45 -7.11 -18.19 0.37
N TYR A 46 -6.96 -18.96 1.46
CA TYR A 46 -6.89 -18.45 2.83
C TYR A 46 -8.14 -17.69 3.31
N LEU A 47 -9.30 -17.94 2.70
CA LEU A 47 -10.54 -17.22 2.99
C LEU A 47 -11.05 -17.42 4.42
N ASN A 48 -10.66 -18.53 5.06
CA ASN A 48 -11.07 -18.89 6.42
C ASN A 48 -9.89 -18.84 7.41
N THR A 49 -8.73 -18.34 6.98
CA THR A 49 -7.48 -18.40 7.75
C THR A 49 -7.00 -17.00 8.13
N GLY A 50 -7.16 -16.64 9.41
CA GLY A 50 -6.53 -15.45 9.99
C GLY A 50 -5.02 -15.64 10.15
N ALA A 51 -4.23 -15.12 9.21
CA ALA A 51 -2.78 -15.34 9.18
C ALA A 51 -1.97 -14.52 10.21
N CYS A 52 -2.56 -13.45 10.77
CA CYS A 52 -1.89 -12.61 11.76
C CYS A 52 -2.87 -11.88 12.68
N THR A 53 -2.38 -11.42 13.83
CA THR A 53 -3.02 -10.37 14.60
C THR A 53 -2.58 -9.00 14.09
N SER A 54 -3.51 -8.05 14.02
CA SER A 54 -3.26 -6.69 13.57
C SER A 54 -4.12 -5.71 14.35
N ALA A 55 -3.59 -4.51 14.57
CA ALA A 55 -4.33 -3.38 15.15
C ALA A 55 -4.30 -2.17 14.21
N VAL A 56 -4.10 -2.40 12.91
CA VAL A 56 -3.94 -1.34 11.89
C VAL A 56 -5.28 -0.92 11.33
N THR A 57 -6.03 -1.86 10.77
CA THR A 57 -7.28 -1.62 10.07
C THR A 57 -8.29 -2.68 10.48
N PHE A 58 -9.55 -2.26 10.58
CA PHE A 58 -10.69 -3.15 10.71
C PHE A 58 -11.64 -2.87 9.54
N LEU A 59 -12.12 -3.95 8.92
CA LEU A 59 -13.08 -3.89 7.83
C LEU A 59 -14.23 -4.88 8.05
N ASP A 60 -15.46 -4.38 7.94
CA ASP A 60 -16.67 -5.19 7.83
C ASP A 60 -17.37 -4.81 6.52
N GLY A 61 -17.23 -5.67 5.51
CA GLY A 61 -17.81 -5.43 4.19
C GLY A 61 -19.34 -5.54 4.15
N GLU A 62 -19.96 -6.30 5.07
CA GLU A 62 -21.42 -6.45 5.12
C GLU A 62 -22.08 -5.21 5.71
N LEU A 63 -21.44 -4.62 6.72
CA LEU A 63 -21.90 -3.39 7.37
C LEU A 63 -21.33 -2.11 6.74
N GLY A 64 -20.41 -2.24 5.78
CA GLY A 64 -19.75 -1.11 5.12
C GLY A 64 -18.85 -0.31 6.07
N ILE A 65 -18.21 -0.95 7.03
CA ILE A 65 -17.35 -0.31 8.03
C ILE A 65 -15.90 -0.44 7.58
N LEU A 66 -15.18 0.68 7.52
CA LEU A 66 -13.73 0.73 7.39
C LEU A 66 -13.15 1.70 8.43
N ARG A 67 -12.19 1.22 9.23
CA ARG A 67 -11.53 2.03 10.26
C ARG A 67 -10.03 1.87 10.20
N TYR A 68 -9.31 2.98 10.20
CA TYR A 68 -7.86 2.99 10.42
C TYR A 68 -7.58 3.34 11.89
N ARG A 69 -6.90 2.44 12.60
CA ARG A 69 -6.59 2.57 14.04
C ARG A 69 -7.84 2.88 14.89
N GLY A 70 -8.99 2.33 14.49
CA GLY A 70 -10.29 2.56 15.14
C GLY A 70 -11.03 3.83 14.72
N ILE A 71 -10.44 4.69 13.89
CA ILE A 71 -11.07 5.92 13.39
C ILE A 71 -11.83 5.62 12.08
N PRO A 72 -13.12 5.98 11.97
CA PRO A 72 -13.90 5.81 10.74
C PRO A 72 -13.26 6.50 9.55
N ILE A 73 -13.26 5.83 8.39
CA ILE A 73 -12.63 6.34 7.17
C ILE A 73 -13.20 7.69 6.72
N GLU A 74 -14.49 7.94 6.93
CA GLU A 74 -15.17 9.18 6.55
C GLU A 74 -14.58 10.38 7.29
N GLN A 75 -14.24 10.21 8.56
CA GLN A 75 -13.64 11.28 9.36
C GLN A 75 -12.24 11.63 8.88
N LEU A 76 -11.44 10.62 8.53
CA LEU A 76 -10.08 10.82 7.99
C LEU A 76 -10.13 11.42 6.58
N ALA A 77 -11.05 10.96 5.74
CA ALA A 77 -11.27 11.46 4.39
C ALA A 77 -11.63 12.95 4.36
N GLU A 78 -12.44 13.42 5.32
CA GLU A 78 -12.88 14.81 5.39
C GLU A 78 -11.84 15.75 6.04
N ASN A 79 -11.11 15.27 7.06
CA ASN A 79 -10.39 16.15 7.98
C ASN A 79 -8.87 15.95 8.01
N SER A 80 -8.33 14.94 7.30
CA SER A 80 -6.91 14.61 7.36
C SER A 80 -6.20 14.76 6.02
N THR A 81 -4.88 14.86 6.11
CA THR A 81 -4.00 14.73 4.95
C THR A 81 -3.51 13.30 4.81
N PHE A 82 -3.14 12.87 3.60
CA PHE A 82 -2.59 11.54 3.37
C PHE A 82 -1.33 11.29 4.22
N THR A 83 -0.45 12.29 4.38
CA THR A 83 0.77 12.12 5.18
C THR A 83 0.49 11.96 6.68
N GLU A 84 -0.56 12.61 7.19
CA GLU A 84 -1.06 12.40 8.55
C GLU A 84 -1.66 11.00 8.73
N VAL A 85 -2.48 10.53 7.78
CA VAL A 85 -3.03 9.17 7.78
C VAL A 85 -1.93 8.12 7.70
N ALA A 86 -0.89 8.34 6.88
CA ALA A 86 0.27 7.47 6.82
C ALA A 86 0.99 7.40 8.18
N TYR A 87 1.19 8.53 8.86
CA TYR A 87 1.75 8.57 10.20
C TYR A 87 0.88 7.78 11.20
N LEU A 88 -0.44 7.97 11.18
CA LEU A 88 -1.39 7.23 12.01
C LEU A 88 -1.28 5.72 11.78
N LEU A 89 -1.26 5.29 10.52
CA LEU A 89 -1.17 3.87 10.15
C LEU A 89 0.16 3.26 10.60
N ILE A 90 1.26 3.99 10.51
CA ILE A 90 2.59 3.50 10.89
C ILE A 90 2.76 3.46 12.42
N TYR A 91 2.48 4.57 13.11
CA TYR A 91 2.81 4.73 14.53
C TYR A 91 1.64 4.43 15.47
N GLY A 92 0.43 4.26 14.94
CA GLY A 92 -0.76 3.90 15.72
C GLY A 92 -1.36 5.04 16.53
N LYS A 93 -0.95 6.29 16.28
CA LYS A 93 -1.47 7.49 16.96
C LYS A 93 -1.57 8.66 15.99
N ILE A 94 -2.52 9.57 16.25
CA ILE A 94 -2.59 10.87 15.55
C ILE A 94 -1.34 11.69 15.95
N PRO A 95 -0.59 12.27 14.99
CA PRO A 95 0.57 13.09 15.31
C PRO A 95 0.14 14.40 15.99
N SER A 96 0.99 14.93 16.87
CA SER A 96 0.88 16.35 17.24
C SER A 96 1.34 17.25 16.08
N ASP A 97 1.01 18.55 16.12
CA ASP A 97 1.45 19.51 15.09
C ASP A 97 2.98 19.50 14.88
N SER A 98 3.75 19.36 15.96
CA SER A 98 5.22 19.30 15.87
C SER A 98 5.73 17.99 15.29
N GLU A 99 5.09 16.86 15.62
CA GLU A 99 5.39 15.56 15.02
C GLU A 99 5.05 15.54 13.53
N LEU A 100 3.88 16.05 13.15
CA LEU A 100 3.43 16.12 11.76
C LEU A 100 4.33 17.05 10.94
N LYS A 101 4.72 18.20 11.49
CA LYS A 101 5.67 19.10 10.82
C LYS A 101 7.01 18.39 10.57
N LYS A 102 7.58 17.75 11.58
CA LYS A 102 8.84 17.01 11.45
C LYS A 102 8.73 15.89 10.42
N TRP A 103 7.64 15.13 10.45
CA TRP A 103 7.35 14.07 9.49
C TRP A 103 7.30 14.59 8.05
N ASN A 104 6.56 15.68 7.80
CA ASN A 104 6.48 16.28 6.47
C ASN A 104 7.83 16.87 6.01
N ASP A 105 8.61 17.48 6.91
CA ASP A 105 9.95 17.97 6.62
C ASP A 105 10.89 16.80 6.21
N GLU A 106 10.85 15.69 6.95
CA GLU A 106 11.63 14.48 6.63
C GLU A 106 11.25 13.90 5.27
N LEU A 107 9.95 13.79 4.97
CA LEU A 107 9.48 13.34 3.66
C LEU A 107 9.97 14.26 2.54
N THR A 108 9.79 15.57 2.70
CA THR A 108 10.17 16.58 1.69
C THR A 108 11.66 16.48 1.35
N MET A 109 12.51 16.34 2.36
CA MET A 109 13.96 16.27 2.21
C MET A 109 14.47 14.94 1.61
N HIS A 110 13.61 13.94 1.44
CA HIS A 110 13.97 12.64 0.86
C HIS A 110 13.30 12.34 -0.49
N THR A 111 12.65 13.31 -1.12
CA THR A 111 11.90 13.12 -2.38
C THR A 111 12.78 12.82 -3.61
N LEU A 112 14.00 13.34 -3.66
CA LEU A 112 14.93 13.12 -4.77
C LEU A 112 15.42 11.67 -4.82
N ILE A 113 15.47 11.09 -6.02
CA ILE A 113 16.11 9.79 -6.25
C ILE A 113 17.55 9.97 -6.70
N HIS A 114 18.41 8.98 -6.45
CA HIS A 114 19.79 8.99 -6.91
C HIS A 114 19.84 9.11 -8.45
N GLU A 115 20.75 9.91 -9.01
CA GLU A 115 20.80 10.14 -10.46
C GLU A 115 21.09 8.85 -11.25
N ASP A 116 21.90 7.93 -10.70
CA ASP A 116 22.10 6.62 -11.33
C ASP A 116 20.85 5.73 -11.27
N LEU A 117 20.03 5.85 -10.21
CA LEU A 117 18.73 5.19 -10.17
C LEU A 117 17.81 5.76 -11.26
N LYS A 118 17.80 7.09 -11.44
CA LYS A 118 17.07 7.76 -12.54
C LYS A 118 17.52 7.28 -13.91
N ARG A 119 18.81 6.96 -14.11
CA ARG A 119 19.31 6.41 -15.39
C ARG A 119 18.73 5.05 -15.73
N LEU A 120 18.26 4.26 -14.75
CA LEU A 120 17.60 2.97 -15.03
C LEU A 120 16.36 3.13 -15.91
N TYR A 121 15.68 4.29 -15.87
CA TYR A 121 14.56 4.57 -16.78
C TYR A 121 14.94 4.49 -18.27
N ASN A 122 16.20 4.69 -18.62
CA ASN A 122 16.66 4.56 -20.01
C ASN A 122 16.68 3.11 -20.49
N GLY A 123 16.80 2.14 -19.57
CA GLY A 123 16.78 0.72 -19.89
C GLY A 123 15.38 0.15 -20.13
N PHE A 124 14.33 0.83 -19.67
CA PHE A 124 12.96 0.38 -19.91
C PHE A 124 12.48 0.73 -21.33
N PRO A 125 11.73 -0.19 -21.99
CA PRO A 125 11.00 0.10 -23.21
C PRO A 125 10.06 1.30 -23.04
N LYS A 126 9.74 1.98 -24.15
CA LYS A 126 8.82 3.14 -24.15
C LYS A 126 7.41 2.74 -23.68
N ASP A 127 6.97 1.56 -24.07
CA ASP A 127 5.68 0.93 -23.79
C ASP A 127 5.73 -0.01 -22.58
N GLY A 128 6.77 0.08 -21.75
CA GLY A 128 6.85 -0.67 -20.50
C GLY A 128 5.71 -0.30 -19.56
N HIS A 129 5.01 -1.32 -19.04
CA HIS A 129 3.89 -1.11 -18.13
C HIS A 129 4.36 -0.40 -16.83
N PRO A 130 3.71 0.69 -16.38
CA PRO A 130 4.14 1.45 -15.21
C PRO A 130 4.35 0.59 -13.96
N MET A 131 3.48 -0.38 -13.69
CA MET A 131 3.62 -1.29 -12.54
C MET A 131 4.91 -2.14 -12.56
N ALA A 132 5.36 -2.59 -13.74
CA ALA A 132 6.61 -3.34 -13.88
C ALA A 132 7.83 -2.45 -13.61
N ILE A 133 7.76 -1.20 -14.08
CA ILE A 133 8.78 -0.19 -13.84
C ILE A 133 8.80 0.14 -12.35
N MET A 134 7.64 0.36 -11.72
CA MET A 134 7.50 0.63 -10.29
C MET A 134 8.12 -0.49 -9.44
N SER A 135 7.76 -1.76 -9.68
CA SER A 135 8.32 -2.88 -8.90
C SER A 135 9.83 -2.98 -9.05
N SER A 136 10.35 -2.79 -10.26
CA SER A 136 11.79 -2.82 -10.56
C SER A 136 12.55 -1.67 -9.89
N MET A 137 12.02 -0.45 -9.96
CA MET A 137 12.62 0.75 -9.40
C MET A 137 12.61 0.73 -7.87
N ILE A 138 11.49 0.32 -7.27
CA ILE A 138 11.39 0.17 -5.81
C ILE A 138 12.34 -0.92 -5.32
N GLY A 139 12.37 -2.09 -5.97
CA GLY A 139 13.34 -3.14 -5.63
C GLY A 139 14.79 -2.66 -5.74
N SER A 140 15.09 -1.86 -6.76
CA SER A 140 16.43 -1.27 -6.97
C SER A 140 16.82 -0.27 -5.89
N LEU A 141 15.88 0.36 -5.16
CA LEU A 141 16.23 1.25 -4.03
C LEU A 141 17.12 0.53 -3.01
N SER A 142 16.95 -0.78 -2.84
CA SER A 142 17.79 -1.58 -1.97
C SER A 142 19.28 -1.35 -2.28
N THR A 143 19.69 -1.38 -3.55
CA THR A 143 21.10 -1.24 -3.94
C THR A 143 21.70 0.14 -3.67
N TYR A 144 20.87 1.17 -3.45
CA TYR A 144 21.29 2.55 -3.19
C TYR A 144 21.23 2.94 -1.70
N TYR A 145 20.52 2.17 -0.87
CA TYR A 145 20.26 2.47 0.53
C TYR A 145 20.66 1.32 1.46
N GLN A 146 21.85 0.76 1.19
CA GLN A 146 22.44 -0.36 1.91
C GLN A 146 22.79 -0.02 3.38
N ASP A 147 22.91 1.28 3.69
CA ASP A 147 23.10 1.82 5.03
C ASP A 147 21.95 1.49 5.98
N SER A 148 20.78 1.09 5.46
CA SER A 148 19.53 0.95 6.20
C SER A 148 18.85 -0.43 6.04
N TYR A 149 19.64 -1.49 5.83
CA TYR A 149 19.11 -2.82 5.48
C TYR A 149 18.58 -3.67 6.62
N ASP A 150 19.10 -3.49 7.83
CA ASP A 150 18.70 -4.32 8.96
C ASP A 150 17.23 -4.05 9.36
N PRO A 151 16.30 -4.98 9.11
CA PRO A 151 14.90 -4.79 9.45
C PRO A 151 14.64 -4.85 10.96
N GLU A 152 15.58 -5.34 11.77
CA GLU A 152 15.47 -5.40 13.23
C GLU A 152 15.95 -4.10 13.90
N ASN A 153 16.72 -3.27 13.20
CA ASN A 153 17.14 -1.95 13.67
C ASN A 153 16.05 -0.88 13.46
N ALA A 154 15.66 -0.20 14.54
CA ALA A 154 14.58 0.79 14.52
C ALA A 154 14.88 2.03 13.66
N GLU A 155 16.12 2.54 13.69
CA GLU A 155 16.54 3.69 12.88
C GLU A 155 16.55 3.33 11.40
N HIS A 156 17.02 2.12 11.07
CA HIS A 156 17.01 1.61 9.70
C HIS A 156 15.59 1.46 9.15
N ARG A 157 14.66 0.94 9.96
CA ARG A 157 13.23 0.89 9.61
C ARG A 157 12.67 2.29 9.38
N HIS A 158 12.93 3.22 10.30
CA HIS A 158 12.44 4.60 10.22
C HIS A 158 12.91 5.28 8.93
N ILE A 159 14.22 5.31 8.68
CA ILE A 159 14.76 6.00 7.51
C ILE A 159 14.36 5.33 6.19
N SER A 160 14.28 3.99 6.16
CA SER A 160 13.84 3.26 4.96
C SER A 160 12.38 3.56 4.61
N MET A 161 11.53 3.68 5.63
CA MET A 161 10.13 4.03 5.47
C MET A 161 9.93 5.47 5.00
N ILE A 162 10.67 6.43 5.58
CA ILE A 162 10.70 7.82 5.09
C ILE A 162 11.14 7.87 3.62
N ARG A 163 12.25 7.20 3.28
CA ARG A 163 12.77 7.14 1.91
C ARG A 163 11.76 6.51 0.96
N LEU A 164 11.09 5.42 1.36
CA LEU A 164 10.08 4.76 0.56
C LEU A 164 8.92 5.70 0.25
N LEU A 165 8.28 6.26 1.29
CA LEU A 165 7.14 7.16 1.14
C LEU A 165 7.50 8.42 0.35
N ALA A 166 8.65 9.03 0.63
CA ALA A 166 9.07 10.25 -0.06
C ALA A 166 9.39 10.02 -1.54
N LYS A 167 9.97 8.87 -1.91
CA LYS A 167 10.41 8.58 -3.28
C LYS A 167 9.34 7.93 -4.12
N PHE A 168 8.31 7.34 -3.51
CA PHE A 168 7.24 6.65 -4.23
C PHE A 168 6.58 7.54 -5.29
N PRO A 169 6.17 8.80 -4.98
CA PRO A 169 5.58 9.70 -5.96
C PRO A 169 6.56 10.08 -7.07
N THR A 170 7.83 10.32 -6.74
CA THR A 170 8.87 10.64 -7.72
C THR A 170 9.06 9.50 -8.72
N ILE A 171 9.11 8.25 -8.23
CA ILE A 171 9.25 7.06 -9.08
C ILE A 171 7.99 6.90 -9.96
N ALA A 172 6.80 7.01 -9.38
CA ALA A 172 5.55 6.92 -10.14
C ALA A 172 5.44 7.98 -11.24
N ALA A 173 5.78 9.23 -10.92
CA ALA A 173 5.74 10.33 -11.88
C ALA A 173 6.75 10.15 -13.01
N PHE A 174 7.94 9.62 -12.72
CA PHE A 174 8.96 9.38 -13.74
C PHE A 174 8.56 8.22 -14.66
N ALA A 175 7.90 7.18 -14.12
CA ALA A 175 7.33 6.11 -14.93
C ALA A 175 6.25 6.65 -15.90
N TYR A 176 5.38 7.56 -15.43
CA TYR A 176 4.41 8.23 -16.30
C TYR A 176 5.09 9.11 -17.37
N LYS A 177 6.01 9.99 -16.99
CA LYS A 177 6.76 10.83 -17.95
C LYS A 177 7.46 9.99 -19.01
N LYS A 178 8.05 8.86 -18.61
CA LYS A 178 8.68 7.89 -19.51
C LYS A 178 7.69 7.30 -20.50
N SER A 179 6.51 6.86 -20.05
CA SER A 179 5.52 6.21 -20.93
C SER A 179 5.00 7.13 -22.03
N ILE A 180 4.92 8.44 -21.75
CA ILE A 180 4.51 9.46 -22.73
C ILE A 180 5.68 10.14 -23.45
N GLY A 181 6.93 9.78 -23.13
CA GLY A 181 8.15 10.32 -23.77
C GLY A 181 8.49 11.77 -23.41
N GLN A 182 8.07 12.24 -22.24
CA GLN A 182 8.36 13.59 -21.74
C GLN A 182 9.56 13.63 -20.80
N PRO A 183 10.21 14.80 -20.63
CA PRO A 183 11.24 14.99 -19.60
C PRO A 183 10.69 14.74 -18.19
N THR A 184 11.51 14.15 -17.32
CA THR A 184 11.21 13.99 -15.90
C THR A 184 11.32 15.33 -15.16
N ILE A 185 10.36 15.63 -14.29
CA ILE A 185 10.30 16.87 -13.51
C ILE A 185 10.73 16.59 -12.07
N HIS A 186 11.67 17.38 -11.53
CA HIS A 186 12.11 17.20 -10.16
C HIS A 186 11.06 17.65 -9.13
N PRO A 187 11.05 17.04 -7.93
CA PRO A 187 10.20 17.49 -6.82
C PRO A 187 10.58 18.90 -6.36
N LEU A 188 9.60 19.64 -5.85
CA LEU A 188 9.77 20.99 -5.30
C LEU A 188 9.46 21.00 -3.80
N ASN A 189 10.42 21.46 -2.99
CA ASN A 189 10.28 21.49 -1.52
C ASN A 189 9.22 22.48 -1.01
N SER A 190 8.77 23.41 -1.86
CA SER A 190 7.73 24.38 -1.52
C SER A 190 6.30 23.81 -1.65
N LEU A 191 6.16 22.60 -2.19
CA LEU A 191 4.86 21.96 -2.42
C LEU A 191 4.63 20.85 -1.39
N ASP A 192 3.37 20.68 -0.99
CA ASP A 192 2.96 19.53 -0.19
C ASP A 192 3.02 18.22 -1.00
N TYR A 193 2.82 17.10 -0.31
CA TYR A 193 2.99 15.76 -0.90
C TYR A 193 2.16 15.55 -2.19
N CYS A 194 0.89 15.94 -2.18
CA CYS A 194 -0.03 15.72 -3.30
C CYS A 194 0.21 16.73 -4.42
N ALA A 195 0.39 18.01 -4.07
CA ALA A 195 0.71 19.08 -5.03
C ALA A 195 2.04 18.80 -5.74
N ASN A 196 3.05 18.30 -5.02
CA ASN A 196 4.34 17.94 -5.58
C ASN A 196 4.23 16.75 -6.55
N PHE A 197 3.41 15.73 -6.21
CA PHE A 197 3.15 14.63 -7.13
C PHE A 197 2.49 15.10 -8.43
N MET A 198 1.48 15.97 -8.33
CA MET A 198 0.80 16.57 -9.49
C MET A 198 1.76 17.40 -10.36
N ASN A 199 2.62 18.21 -9.73
CA ASN A 199 3.67 18.93 -10.44
C ASN A 199 4.60 17.97 -11.21
N MET A 200 5.07 16.90 -10.57
CA MET A 200 5.98 15.95 -11.24
C MET A 200 5.29 15.19 -12.38
N MET A 201 4.00 14.89 -12.26
CA MET A 201 3.21 14.21 -13.30
C MET A 201 2.98 15.11 -14.52
N PHE A 202 2.60 16.37 -14.34
CA PHE A 202 1.98 17.16 -15.42
C PHE A 202 2.77 18.39 -15.87
N SER A 203 3.72 18.90 -15.08
CA SER A 203 4.55 20.02 -15.51
C SER A 203 5.41 19.68 -16.72
N VAL A 204 5.67 20.67 -17.56
CA VAL A 204 6.59 20.57 -18.70
C VAL A 204 7.59 21.72 -18.67
N PRO A 205 8.79 21.59 -19.25
CA PRO A 205 9.78 22.67 -19.20
C PRO A 205 9.42 23.93 -20.00
N SER A 206 8.40 23.85 -20.86
CA SER A 206 8.04 24.92 -21.79
C SER A 206 7.07 25.95 -21.23
N GLU A 207 6.46 25.72 -20.06
CA GLU A 207 5.51 26.63 -19.44
C GLU A 207 5.36 26.40 -17.94
N ASP A 208 4.86 27.41 -17.23
CA ASP A 208 4.56 27.29 -15.80
C ASP A 208 3.32 26.42 -15.57
N TYR A 209 3.45 25.40 -14.74
CA TYR A 209 2.33 24.56 -14.35
C TYR A 209 1.57 25.18 -13.19
N LYS A 210 0.27 25.41 -13.40
CA LYS A 210 -0.64 25.87 -12.35
C LYS A 210 -1.33 24.68 -11.72
N ILE A 211 -1.03 24.42 -10.46
CA ILE A 211 -1.63 23.32 -9.69
C ILE A 211 -3.05 23.73 -9.31
N ASP A 212 -4.03 22.90 -9.70
CA ASP A 212 -5.43 23.07 -9.32
C ASP A 212 -5.66 22.53 -7.88
N PRO A 213 -6.05 23.38 -6.91
CA PRO A 213 -6.31 22.95 -5.54
C PRO A 213 -7.38 21.85 -5.43
N GLU A 214 -8.39 21.84 -6.30
CA GLU A 214 -9.45 20.81 -6.27
C GLU A 214 -8.91 19.44 -6.69
N ILE A 215 -7.99 19.40 -7.65
CA ILE A 215 -7.34 18.13 -8.05
C ILE A 215 -6.42 17.63 -6.93
N VAL A 216 -5.69 18.53 -6.25
CA VAL A 216 -4.86 18.16 -5.10
C VAL A 216 -5.71 17.58 -3.98
N LYS A 217 -6.85 18.19 -3.67
CA LYS A 217 -7.80 17.70 -2.67
C LYS A 217 -8.37 16.34 -3.05
N ALA A 218 -8.76 16.15 -4.31
CA ALA A 218 -9.25 14.86 -4.81
C ALA A 218 -8.17 13.76 -4.73
N LEU A 219 -6.93 14.07 -5.10
CA LEU A 219 -5.81 13.14 -4.96
C LEU A 219 -5.54 12.78 -3.49
N ASN A 220 -5.55 13.76 -2.58
CA ASN A 220 -5.38 13.51 -1.14
C ASN A 220 -6.44 12.53 -0.63
N LEU A 221 -7.71 12.76 -0.98
CA LEU A 221 -8.81 11.86 -0.64
C LEU A 221 -8.59 10.45 -1.20
N LEU A 222 -8.25 10.34 -2.48
CA LEU A 222 -8.00 9.05 -3.13
C LEU A 222 -6.88 8.26 -2.43
N LEU A 223 -5.79 8.93 -2.07
CA LEU A 223 -4.68 8.30 -1.36
C LEU A 223 -5.07 7.84 0.06
N ILE A 224 -5.91 8.60 0.77
CA ILE A 224 -6.44 8.17 2.09
C ILE A 224 -7.32 6.92 1.94
N LEU A 225 -8.22 6.93 0.97
CA LEU A 225 -9.14 5.80 0.72
C LEU A 225 -8.43 4.52 0.29
N HIS A 226 -7.21 4.64 -0.27
CA HIS A 226 -6.39 3.49 -0.70
C HIS A 226 -5.18 3.24 0.23
N ALA A 227 -5.12 3.90 1.40
CA ALA A 227 -3.95 3.84 2.27
C ALA A 227 -3.73 2.45 2.89
N ASP A 228 -4.80 1.76 3.29
CA ASP A 228 -4.75 0.37 3.75
C ASP A 228 -6.09 -0.34 3.54
N HIS A 229 -6.07 -1.67 3.43
CA HIS A 229 -7.28 -2.48 3.28
C HIS A 229 -7.06 -3.89 3.88
N GLU A 230 -6.56 -3.92 5.12
CA GLU A 230 -6.33 -5.12 5.93
C GLU A 230 -5.45 -6.19 5.24
N GLN A 231 -5.77 -7.48 5.37
CA GLN A 231 -5.02 -8.60 4.81
C GLN A 231 -5.48 -8.93 3.38
N ASN A 232 -5.20 -8.01 2.46
CA ASN A 232 -5.35 -8.25 1.02
C ASN A 232 -4.12 -8.96 0.41
N CYS A 233 -4.25 -9.42 -0.83
CA CYS A 233 -3.20 -10.18 -1.54
C CYS A 233 -1.83 -9.48 -1.51
N SER A 234 -1.78 -8.17 -1.77
CA SER A 234 -0.51 -7.43 -1.74
C SER A 234 0.05 -7.28 -0.32
N THR A 235 -0.76 -6.93 0.67
CA THR A 235 -0.30 -6.80 2.07
C THR A 235 0.18 -8.13 2.63
N SER A 236 -0.55 -9.23 2.36
CA SER A 236 -0.14 -10.58 2.75
C SER A 236 1.15 -11.02 2.06
N THR A 237 1.36 -10.62 0.79
CA THR A 237 2.62 -10.85 0.08
C THR A 237 3.79 -10.11 0.74
N VAL A 238 3.61 -8.82 1.07
CA VAL A 238 4.63 -8.02 1.78
C VAL A 238 4.98 -8.68 3.11
N ARG A 239 3.98 -9.14 3.88
CA ARG A 239 4.19 -9.85 5.15
C ARG A 239 4.94 -11.16 4.97
N LEU A 240 4.55 -11.97 3.98
CA LEU A 240 5.19 -13.25 3.73
C LEU A 240 6.67 -13.09 3.34
N VAL A 241 6.97 -12.14 2.45
CA VAL A 241 8.37 -11.82 2.08
C VAL A 241 9.13 -11.23 3.27
N GLY A 242 8.51 -10.32 4.03
CA GLY A 242 9.10 -9.76 5.24
C GLY A 242 9.41 -10.80 6.32
N SER A 243 8.67 -11.93 6.37
CA SER A 243 8.89 -13.00 7.34
C SER A 243 10.25 -13.70 7.21
N SER A 244 10.90 -13.59 6.03
CA SER A 244 12.27 -14.07 5.82
C SER A 244 13.33 -13.03 6.17
N LEU A 245 12.94 -11.93 6.83
CA LEU A 245 13.79 -10.76 7.11
C LEU A 245 14.33 -10.09 5.83
N ALA A 246 13.56 -10.14 4.73
CA ALA A 246 13.88 -9.38 3.54
C ALA A 246 13.85 -7.87 3.84
N ASN A 247 14.71 -7.09 3.16
CA ASN A 247 14.71 -5.63 3.31
C ASN A 247 13.35 -5.03 2.85
N LEU A 248 13.01 -3.87 3.42
CA LEU A 248 11.72 -3.20 3.19
C LEU A 248 11.40 -3.02 1.70
N TYR A 249 12.37 -2.54 0.91
CA TYR A 249 12.15 -2.26 -0.50
C TYR A 249 11.85 -3.53 -1.31
N GLY A 250 12.54 -4.63 -1.00
CA GLY A 250 12.27 -5.93 -1.61
C GLY A 250 10.87 -6.46 -1.28
N ALA A 251 10.45 -6.34 -0.02
CA ALA A 251 9.10 -6.75 0.39
C ALA A 251 8.01 -5.91 -0.32
N ILE A 252 8.19 -4.59 -0.42
CA ILE A 252 7.25 -3.71 -1.10
C ILE A 252 7.25 -3.93 -2.62
N SER A 253 8.40 -4.20 -3.23
CA SER A 253 8.47 -4.61 -4.64
C SER A 253 7.61 -5.84 -4.93
N ALA A 254 7.65 -6.85 -4.06
CA ALA A 254 6.78 -8.02 -4.17
C ALA A 254 5.28 -7.67 -3.99
N GLY A 255 4.96 -6.76 -3.06
CA GLY A 255 3.62 -6.22 -2.90
C GLY A 255 3.08 -5.54 -4.16
N ILE A 256 3.92 -4.75 -4.85
CA ILE A 256 3.57 -4.11 -6.14
C ILE A 256 3.31 -5.17 -7.21
N CYS A 257 4.12 -6.23 -7.28
CA CYS A 257 3.88 -7.33 -8.22
C CYS A 257 2.54 -8.04 -7.96
N ALA A 258 2.19 -8.26 -6.69
CA ALA A 258 0.89 -8.83 -6.31
C ALA A 258 -0.28 -7.88 -6.66
N LEU A 259 -0.09 -6.57 -6.44
CA LEU A 259 -1.07 -5.54 -6.79
C LEU A 259 -1.29 -5.41 -8.30
N TRP A 260 -0.27 -5.65 -9.11
CA TRP A 260 -0.37 -5.59 -10.57
C TRP A 260 -1.27 -6.67 -11.18
N GLY A 261 -1.64 -7.71 -10.42
CA GLY A 261 -2.59 -8.72 -10.88
C GLY A 261 -3.96 -8.10 -11.23
N PRO A 262 -4.58 -8.45 -12.38
CA PRO A 262 -5.88 -7.89 -12.80
C PRO A 262 -6.98 -8.07 -11.73
N ARG A 263 -6.98 -9.24 -11.08
CA ARG A 263 -7.93 -9.60 -10.01
C ARG A 263 -7.69 -8.90 -8.67
N HIS A 264 -6.73 -7.98 -8.59
CA HIS A 264 -6.42 -7.24 -7.37
C HIS A 264 -6.41 -5.73 -7.63
N GLY A 265 -5.27 -5.14 -8.02
CA GLY A 265 -5.16 -3.71 -8.28
C GLY A 265 -5.60 -3.28 -9.69
N GLY A 266 -5.79 -4.23 -10.61
CA GLY A 266 -6.22 -3.96 -11.97
C GLY A 266 -7.71 -3.63 -12.14
N ALA A 267 -8.54 -3.81 -11.11
CA ALA A 267 -9.98 -3.60 -11.19
C ALA A 267 -10.36 -2.18 -11.67
N ASN A 268 -9.64 -1.14 -11.23
CA ASN A 268 -9.89 0.23 -11.68
C ASN A 268 -9.62 0.41 -13.19
N GLN A 269 -8.62 -0.29 -13.72
CA GLN A 269 -8.31 -0.30 -15.15
C GLN A 269 -9.40 -1.06 -15.91
N GLU A 270 -9.81 -2.24 -15.42
CA GLU A 270 -10.89 -3.03 -16.05
C GLU A 270 -12.22 -2.26 -16.12
N VAL A 271 -12.54 -1.46 -15.10
CA VAL A 271 -13.73 -0.58 -15.12
C VAL A 271 -13.61 0.48 -16.23
N LEU A 272 -12.44 1.10 -16.40
CA LEU A 272 -12.23 2.08 -17.48
C LEU A 272 -12.29 1.44 -18.86
N GLU A 273 -11.70 0.25 -19.03
CA GLU A 273 -11.75 -0.53 -20.27
C GLU A 273 -13.19 -0.89 -20.63
N MET A 274 -13.97 -1.39 -19.66
CA MET A 274 -15.40 -1.66 -19.83
C MET A 274 -16.18 -0.40 -20.24
N LEU A 275 -15.91 0.75 -19.61
CA LEU A 275 -16.57 2.02 -19.97
C LEU A 275 -16.21 2.48 -21.39
N GLN A 276 -14.95 2.32 -21.79
CA GLN A 276 -14.47 2.63 -23.15
C GLN A 276 -15.10 1.69 -24.18
N GLU A 277 -15.24 0.40 -23.88
CA GLU A 277 -15.93 -0.58 -24.73
C GLU A 277 -17.41 -0.22 -24.92
N ILE A 278 -18.11 0.12 -23.83
CA ILE A 278 -19.51 0.58 -23.89
C ILE A 278 -19.61 1.84 -24.78
N GLN A 279 -18.72 2.81 -24.59
CA GLN A 279 -18.69 4.02 -25.42
C GLN A 279 -18.43 3.69 -26.90
N ALA A 280 -17.45 2.84 -27.19
CA ALA A 280 -17.08 2.43 -28.55
C ALA A 280 -18.17 1.59 -29.23
N SER A 281 -18.97 0.85 -28.46
CA SER A 281 -20.08 0.04 -28.98
C SER A 281 -21.25 0.86 -29.53
N GLY A 282 -21.34 2.14 -29.18
CA GLY A 282 -22.45 3.02 -29.59
C GLY A 282 -23.82 2.62 -29.02
N LEU A 283 -23.86 1.73 -28.02
CA LEU A 283 -25.11 1.29 -27.40
C LEU A 283 -25.79 2.48 -26.68
N PRO A 284 -27.09 2.72 -26.91
CA PRO A 284 -27.81 3.78 -26.21
C PRO A 284 -27.89 3.43 -24.72
N VAL A 285 -27.64 4.41 -23.85
CA VAL A 285 -27.87 4.28 -22.42
C VAL A 285 -29.36 4.03 -22.21
N LYS A 286 -29.74 2.79 -21.89
CA LYS A 286 -31.11 2.48 -21.43
C LYS A 286 -31.28 3.21 -20.10
N LYS A 287 -32.12 4.24 -20.08
CA LYS A 287 -32.63 4.80 -18.82
C LYS A 287 -33.45 3.70 -18.14
N SER A 288 -32.93 3.16 -17.04
CA SER A 288 -33.69 2.35 -16.08
C SER A 288 -34.60 3.24 -15.25
#